data_AF-A0A9Q8USK1-F1
#
_entry.id   AF-A0A9Q8USK1-F1
#
_cell.length_a   1.000
_cell.length_b   1.000
_cell.length_c   1.000
_cell.angle_alpha   90.00
_cell.angle_beta   90.00
_cell.angle_gamma   90.00
#
_symmetry.space_group_name_H-M   'P 1'
#
loop_
_entity.id
_entity.type
_entity.pdbx_description
1 polymer ?
#
loop_
_entity_poly.entity_id
_entity_poly.type
_entity_poly.pdbx_seq_one_letter_code
_entity_poly.pdbx_strand_id
1 'polypeptide(L)'
;MSALCYFAIAEDLEDFILKWMTVEIDASSAASNERQPHQWRGALLRELMIAQAFHAGGRSLDIALNTLFRASDLREQSSSSSSARHLSLFPAVVQLSNLLKTGNWFRTDPRLFERLQSMNISEMEKRKEQKGLDAAWSIASLALYHPKQPDAKLAVKYLQERERQRGSAPSAKLARNAYKTFLLRTRAVAATNNEHENAAWVIQEYERLFGESIPPRNRLAIAVR
;
A
#
# COMPACT_ATOMS: atom_id res chain seq x y z
N MET A 1 5.35 14.88 13.83
CA MET A 1 6.30 14.49 12.76
C MET A 1 5.81 14.89 11.38
N SER A 2 4.53 14.71 11.02
CA SER A 2 4.01 15.04 9.68
C SER A 2 4.25 16.50 9.25
N ALA A 3 4.08 17.47 10.16
CA ALA A 3 4.39 18.88 9.87
C ALA A 3 5.89 19.12 9.59
N LEU A 4 6.78 18.44 10.32
CA LEU A 4 8.23 18.54 10.09
C LEU A 4 8.61 18.00 8.72
N CYS A 5 8.08 16.83 8.33
CA CYS A 5 8.31 16.28 6.99
C CYS A 5 7.76 17.18 5.89
N TYR A 6 6.58 17.78 6.11
CA TYR A 6 5.99 18.72 5.17
C TYR A 6 6.87 19.97 4.97
N PHE A 7 7.33 20.60 6.05
CA PHE A 7 8.24 21.74 5.95
C PHE A 7 9.58 21.35 5.32
N ALA A 8 10.14 20.19 5.68
CA ALA A 8 11.38 19.73 5.07
C ALA A 8 11.24 19.51 3.55
N ILE A 9 10.09 19.04 3.06
CA ILE A 9 9.85 18.96 1.61
C ILE A 9 9.71 20.35 1.00
N ALA A 10 8.99 21.26 1.65
CA ALA A 10 8.79 22.63 1.18
C ALA A 10 10.10 23.43 1.09
N GLU A 11 11.09 23.08 1.92
CA GLU A 11 12.42 23.72 1.99
C GLU A 11 13.52 22.90 1.30
N ASP A 12 13.17 21.88 0.49
CA ASP A 12 14.12 21.00 -0.21
C ASP A 12 15.14 20.26 0.70
N LEU A 13 14.75 19.97 1.94
CA LEU A 13 15.53 19.27 2.97
C LEU A 13 15.22 17.76 3.06
N GLU A 14 14.57 17.17 2.06
CA GLU A 14 14.27 15.72 2.02
C GLU A 14 15.54 14.87 2.19
N ASP A 15 16.61 15.22 1.47
CA ASP A 15 17.89 14.51 1.51
C ASP A 15 18.52 14.55 2.90
N PHE A 16 18.31 15.65 3.63
CA PHE A 16 18.74 15.76 5.02
C PHE A 16 17.98 14.77 5.91
N ILE A 17 16.66 14.64 5.74
CA ILE A 17 15.85 13.65 6.48
C ILE A 17 16.32 12.22 6.17
N LEU A 18 16.56 11.90 4.89
CA LEU A 18 17.05 10.58 4.49
C LEU A 18 18.39 10.24 5.14
N LYS A 19 19.35 11.18 5.12
CA LYS A 19 20.66 11.03 5.79
C LYS A 19 20.50 10.92 7.31
N TRP A 20 19.58 11.67 7.90
CA TRP A 20 19.35 11.62 9.33
C TRP A 20 18.84 10.25 9.80
N MET A 21 18.06 9.55 8.96
CA MET A 21 17.63 8.18 9.25
C MET A 21 18.79 7.16 9.26
N THR A 22 19.94 7.47 8.67
CA THR A 22 21.11 6.59 8.69
C THR A 22 22.08 6.85 9.84
N VAL A 23 21.89 7.96 10.58
CA VAL A 23 22.77 8.33 11.71
C VAL A 23 22.67 7.30 12.83
N GLU A 24 23.82 6.90 13.38
CA GLU A 24 23.88 6.03 14.55
C GLU A 24 23.50 6.82 15.80
N ILE A 25 22.56 6.28 16.58
CA ILE A 25 22.20 6.83 17.88
C ILE A 25 22.89 5.96 18.91
N ASP A 26 23.73 6.56 19.75
CA ASP A 26 24.39 5.86 20.84
C ASP A 26 23.35 5.36 21.85
N ALA A 27 23.08 4.06 21.79
CA ALA A 27 22.10 3.39 22.63
C ALA A 27 22.56 3.26 24.09
N SER A 28 23.81 3.63 24.42
CA SER A 28 24.31 3.64 25.80
C SER A 28 23.55 4.65 26.70
N SER A 29 22.83 5.60 26.10
CA SER A 29 22.00 6.59 26.79
C SER A 29 20.51 6.23 26.89
N ALA A 30 20.05 5.18 26.19
CA ALA A 30 18.65 4.79 26.16
C ALA A 30 18.35 3.81 27.32
N ALA A 31 17.66 4.31 28.35
CA ALA A 31 17.24 3.52 29.51
C ALA A 31 16.47 2.26 29.08
N SER A 32 16.71 1.17 29.82
CA SER A 32 16.45 -0.25 29.53
C SER A 32 15.01 -0.71 29.22
N ASN A 33 14.05 0.20 28.98
CA ASN A 33 12.64 -0.14 28.75
C ASN A 33 12.05 0.38 27.43
N GLU A 34 12.82 1.07 26.59
CA GLU A 34 12.28 1.60 25.34
C GLU A 34 12.33 0.57 24.19
N ARG A 35 11.16 0.38 23.57
CA ARG A 35 10.99 -0.35 22.31
C ARG A 35 12.10 0.06 21.35
N GLN A 36 12.79 -0.95 20.78
CA GLN A 36 13.99 -0.82 19.93
C GLN A 36 14.29 0.60 19.41
N PRO A 37 15.47 1.19 19.69
CA PRO A 37 15.80 2.61 19.44
C PRO A 37 15.76 3.04 17.96
N HIS A 38 15.38 2.14 17.06
CA HIS A 38 15.32 2.35 15.62
C HIS A 38 13.90 2.33 15.02
N GLN A 39 12.85 2.06 15.81
CA GLN A 39 11.46 1.99 15.29
C GLN A 39 10.96 3.32 14.70
N TRP A 40 11.42 4.45 15.24
CA TRP A 40 11.02 5.78 14.76
C TRP A 40 11.42 6.03 13.30
N ARG A 41 12.48 5.38 12.79
CA ARG A 41 12.97 5.57 11.41
C ARG A 41 11.93 5.14 10.38
N GLY A 42 11.30 3.99 10.58
CA GLY A 42 10.24 3.51 9.67
C GLY A 42 8.98 4.38 9.74
N ALA A 43 8.65 4.90 10.92
CA ALA A 43 7.55 5.86 11.07
C ALA A 43 7.88 7.20 10.38
N LEU A 44 9.10 7.71 10.53
CA LEU A 44 9.54 8.94 9.87
C LEU A 44 9.53 8.81 8.35
N LEU A 45 10.03 7.69 7.81
CA LEU A 45 9.97 7.42 6.37
C LEU A 45 8.51 7.41 5.88
N ARG A 46 7.59 6.78 6.62
CA ARG A 46 6.16 6.80 6.30
C ARG A 46 5.61 8.23 6.27
N GLU A 47 5.90 9.04 7.29
CA GLU A 47 5.45 10.43 7.33
C GLU A 47 6.02 11.27 6.19
N LEU A 48 7.27 11.01 5.78
CA LEU A 48 7.88 11.63 4.61
C LEU A 48 7.11 11.28 3.33
N MET A 49 6.75 10.01 3.13
CA MET A 49 5.94 9.59 1.96
C MET A 49 4.58 10.28 1.92
N ILE A 50 3.92 10.40 3.08
CA ILE A 50 2.62 11.08 3.21
C ILE A 50 2.78 12.55 2.83
N ALA A 51 3.79 13.21 3.37
CA ALA A 51 4.02 14.62 3.12
C ALA A 51 4.34 14.90 1.63
N GLN A 52 5.11 14.04 0.97
CA GLN A 52 5.39 14.15 -0.47
C GLN A 52 4.12 13.95 -1.31
N ALA A 53 3.29 12.98 -0.96
CA ALA A 53 2.01 12.77 -1.63
C ALA A 53 1.12 14.02 -1.51
N PHE A 54 1.00 14.61 -0.30
CA PHE A 54 0.25 15.85 -0.10
C PHE A 54 0.83 17.01 -0.91
N HIS A 55 2.15 17.19 -0.91
CA HIS A 55 2.82 18.24 -1.67
C HIS A 55 2.61 18.08 -3.19
N ALA A 56 2.57 16.86 -3.71
CA ALA A 56 2.31 16.56 -5.12
C ALA A 56 0.84 16.82 -5.56
N GLY A 57 -0.06 17.17 -4.62
CA GLY A 57 -1.42 17.58 -4.93
C GLY A 57 -2.27 16.53 -5.64
N GLY A 58 -2.07 15.25 -5.34
CA GLY A 58 -2.91 14.19 -5.89
C GLY A 58 -2.59 13.74 -7.32
N ARG A 59 -1.51 14.23 -7.95
CA ARG A 59 -1.27 13.97 -9.38
C ARG A 59 -0.45 12.71 -9.66
N SER A 60 0.62 12.49 -8.92
CA SER A 60 1.54 11.36 -9.07
C SER A 60 2.23 11.06 -7.74
N LEU A 61 2.61 9.80 -7.52
CA LEU A 61 3.43 9.36 -6.37
C LEU A 61 4.91 9.14 -6.73
N ASP A 62 5.35 9.53 -7.93
CA ASP A 62 6.70 9.21 -8.43
C ASP A 62 7.80 9.70 -7.50
N ILE A 63 7.68 10.93 -6.97
CA ILE A 63 8.65 11.50 -6.02
C ILE A 63 8.73 10.60 -4.77
N ALA A 64 7.59 10.28 -4.17
CA ALA A 64 7.56 9.45 -2.98
C ALA A 64 8.08 8.03 -3.22
N LEU A 65 7.76 7.44 -4.37
CA LEU A 65 8.28 6.13 -4.74
C LEU A 65 9.80 6.14 -4.92
N ASN A 66 10.33 7.15 -5.61
CA ASN A 66 11.78 7.31 -5.76
C ASN A 66 12.47 7.49 -4.41
N THR A 67 11.90 8.27 -3.49
CA THR A 67 12.43 8.44 -2.13
C THR A 67 12.41 7.15 -1.32
N LEU A 68 11.33 6.37 -1.41
CA LEU A 68 11.28 5.03 -0.81
C LEU A 68 12.39 4.13 -1.37
N PHE A 69 12.60 4.16 -2.69
CA PHE A 69 13.63 3.33 -3.32
C PHE A 69 15.04 3.77 -2.93
N ARG A 70 15.31 5.08 -2.87
CA ARG A 70 16.56 5.62 -2.31
C ARG A 70 16.78 5.15 -0.87
N ALA A 71 15.74 5.16 -0.04
CA ALA A 71 15.81 4.65 1.32
C ALA A 71 16.09 3.13 1.37
N SER A 72 15.55 2.35 0.43
CA SER A 72 15.89 0.92 0.27
C SER A 72 17.34 0.72 -0.13
N ASP A 73 17.82 1.48 -1.11
CA ASP A 73 19.20 1.40 -1.61
C ASP A 73 20.18 1.77 -0.48
N LEU A 74 19.88 2.81 0.32
CA LEU A 74 20.65 3.16 1.52
C LEU A 74 20.70 2.02 2.54
N ARG A 75 19.58 1.35 2.81
CA ARG A 75 19.51 0.20 3.71
C ARG A 75 20.36 -0.97 3.22
N GLU A 76 20.43 -1.18 1.90
CA GLU A 76 21.15 -2.30 1.28
C GLU A 76 22.67 -2.05 1.19
N GLN A 77 23.09 -0.80 0.94
CA GLN A 77 24.50 -0.39 0.90
C GLN A 77 25.16 -0.31 2.28
N SER A 78 24.33 -0.33 3.33
CA SER A 78 24.74 -0.16 4.71
C SER A 78 25.43 -1.41 5.26
N SER A 79 26.58 -1.22 5.92
CA SER A 79 27.36 -2.32 6.50
C SER A 79 26.54 -3.07 7.57
N SER A 80 26.92 -4.31 7.85
CA SER A 80 26.19 -5.20 8.76
C SER A 80 26.00 -4.65 10.18
N SER A 81 26.86 -3.71 10.60
CA SER A 81 26.88 -3.04 11.90
C SER A 81 26.17 -1.67 11.92
N SER A 82 25.74 -1.13 10.78
CA SER A 82 25.22 0.24 10.70
C SER A 82 23.73 0.35 11.05
N SER A 83 23.35 1.47 11.68
CA SER A 83 21.96 1.76 12.10
C SER A 83 20.96 1.79 10.94
N ALA A 84 21.41 2.08 9.72
CA ALA A 84 20.59 2.10 8.51
C ALA A 84 20.02 0.72 8.15
N ARG A 85 20.66 -0.38 8.59
CA ARG A 85 20.13 -1.74 8.43
C ARG A 85 18.82 -1.97 9.18
N HIS A 86 18.57 -1.21 10.25
CA HIS A 86 17.35 -1.26 11.04
C HIS A 86 16.21 -0.40 10.49
N LEU A 87 16.39 0.24 9.32
CA LEU A 87 15.33 0.99 8.65
C LEU A 87 14.24 0.04 8.14
N SER A 88 13.09 0.05 8.81
CA SER A 88 11.91 -0.68 8.34
C SER A 88 11.22 0.08 7.21
N LEU A 89 11.20 -0.51 6.00
CA LEU A 89 10.50 0.05 4.84
C LEU A 89 9.00 -0.24 4.86
N PHE A 90 8.59 -1.30 5.56
CA PHE A 90 7.21 -1.80 5.57
C PHE A 90 6.14 -0.73 5.84
N PRO A 91 6.26 0.16 6.85
CA PRO A 91 5.25 1.19 7.10
C PRO A 91 5.05 2.13 5.89
N ALA A 92 6.15 2.49 5.21
CA ALA A 92 6.12 3.34 4.02
C ALA A 92 5.54 2.59 2.81
N VAL A 93 5.92 1.32 2.61
CA VAL A 93 5.37 0.44 1.56
C VAL A 93 3.87 0.28 1.70
N VAL A 94 3.37 -0.03 2.90
CA VAL A 94 1.92 -0.15 3.18
C VAL A 94 1.21 1.18 2.90
N GLN A 95 1.79 2.30 3.34
CA GLN A 95 1.20 3.61 3.14
C GLN A 95 1.08 4.00 1.68
N LEU A 96 2.15 3.86 0.89
CA LEU A 96 2.13 4.14 -0.55
C LEU A 96 1.18 3.20 -1.29
N SER A 97 1.14 1.92 -0.90
CA SER A 97 0.17 0.96 -1.46
C SER A 97 -1.28 1.40 -1.16
N ASN A 98 -1.55 1.89 0.04
CA ASN A 98 -2.87 2.41 0.41
C ASN A 98 -3.23 3.68 -0.36
N LEU A 99 -2.27 4.59 -0.56
CA LEU A 99 -2.47 5.79 -1.36
C LEU A 99 -2.82 5.43 -2.80
N LEU A 100 -2.07 4.53 -3.47
CA LEU A 100 -2.36 4.07 -4.83
C LEU A 100 -3.79 3.51 -4.98
N LYS A 101 -4.26 2.77 -3.98
CA LYS A 101 -5.62 2.19 -3.93
C LYS A 101 -6.74 3.23 -3.78
N THR A 102 -6.44 4.51 -3.57
CA THR A 102 -7.45 5.58 -3.59
C THR A 102 -7.95 5.88 -5.00
N GLY A 103 -7.19 5.52 -6.04
CA GLY A 103 -7.52 5.84 -7.43
C GLY A 103 -7.13 7.25 -7.88
N ASN A 104 -6.64 8.11 -6.98
CA ASN A 104 -6.27 9.48 -7.31
C ASN A 104 -4.93 9.58 -8.08
N TRP A 105 -4.07 8.57 -7.98
CA TRP A 105 -2.67 8.64 -8.44
C TRP A 105 -2.43 7.98 -9.80
N PHE A 106 -3.37 8.14 -10.73
CA PHE A 106 -3.37 7.46 -12.03
C PHE A 106 -2.22 7.87 -12.98
N ARG A 107 -1.51 8.98 -12.69
CA ARG A 107 -0.33 9.40 -13.48
C ARG A 107 1.00 8.86 -12.95
N THR A 108 0.98 8.05 -11.89
CA THR A 108 2.19 7.40 -11.37
C THR A 108 2.82 6.53 -12.45
N ASP A 109 4.14 6.56 -12.58
CA ASP A 109 4.88 5.74 -13.53
C ASP A 109 4.62 4.24 -13.27
N PRO A 110 4.13 3.48 -14.28
CA PRO A 110 3.95 2.04 -14.18
C PRO A 110 5.18 1.28 -13.65
N ARG A 111 6.40 1.69 -14.03
CA ARG A 111 7.63 1.01 -13.58
C ARG A 111 7.88 1.22 -12.09
N LEU A 112 7.59 2.41 -11.57
CA LEU A 112 7.69 2.68 -10.14
C LEU A 112 6.61 1.93 -9.36
N PHE A 113 5.40 1.81 -9.94
CA PHE A 113 4.34 0.99 -9.40
C PHE A 113 4.73 -0.49 -9.31
N GLU A 114 5.25 -1.08 -10.40
CA GLU A 114 5.70 -2.48 -10.47
C GLU A 114 6.83 -2.76 -9.46
N ARG A 115 7.78 -1.83 -9.33
CA ARG A 115 8.86 -1.92 -8.33
C ARG A 115 8.31 -1.88 -6.90
N LEU A 116 7.32 -1.03 -6.61
CA LEU A 116 6.64 -1.02 -5.30
C LEU A 116 5.88 -2.32 -5.06
N GLN A 117 5.15 -2.82 -6.05
CA GLN A 117 4.40 -4.08 -5.92
C GLN A 117 5.33 -5.23 -5.58
N SER A 118 6.47 -5.34 -6.25
CA SER A 118 7.50 -6.34 -5.97
C SER A 118 8.06 -6.19 -4.54
N MET A 119 8.32 -4.95 -4.11
CA MET A 119 8.76 -4.67 -2.74
C MET A 119 7.67 -5.02 -1.70
N ASN A 120 6.40 -4.76 -1.99
CA ASN A 120 5.27 -5.11 -1.13
C ASN A 120 5.20 -6.63 -0.91
N ILE A 121 5.29 -7.41 -1.99
CA ILE A 121 5.34 -8.88 -1.91
C ILE A 121 6.49 -9.32 -1.00
N SER A 122 7.71 -8.82 -1.27
CA SER A 122 8.91 -9.19 -0.48
C SER A 122 8.78 -8.83 1.00
N GLU A 123 8.30 -7.62 1.33
CA GLU A 123 8.16 -7.17 2.71
C GLU A 123 7.03 -7.91 3.46
N MET A 124 5.98 -8.33 2.75
CA MET A 124 4.91 -9.18 3.32
C MET A 124 5.42 -10.60 3.61
N GLU A 125 6.20 -11.20 2.69
CA GLU A 125 6.76 -12.55 2.87
C GLU A 125 7.75 -12.64 4.04
N LYS A 126 8.53 -11.58 4.28
CA LYS A 126 9.45 -11.49 5.42
C LYS A 126 8.73 -11.50 6.77
N ARG A 127 7.48 -11.02 6.83
CA ARG A 127 6.70 -10.95 8.08
C ARG A 127 5.96 -12.27 8.31
N LYS A 128 6.54 -13.12 9.17
CA LYS A 128 5.94 -14.41 9.58
C LYS A 128 4.51 -14.28 10.12
N GLU A 129 4.17 -13.14 10.71
CA GLU A 129 2.87 -12.83 11.34
C GLU A 129 1.75 -12.51 10.33
N GLN A 130 2.09 -12.18 9.07
CA GLN A 130 1.11 -11.83 8.02
C GLN A 130 1.03 -12.90 6.92
N LYS A 131 1.43 -14.15 7.23
CA LYS A 131 1.30 -15.26 6.29
C LYS A 131 -0.17 -15.62 6.10
N GLY A 132 -0.62 -15.68 4.85
CA GLY A 132 -1.96 -16.15 4.48
C GLY A 132 -2.81 -15.12 3.75
N LEU A 133 -4.10 -15.07 4.09
CA LEU A 133 -5.11 -14.27 3.36
C LEU A 133 -4.86 -12.75 3.42
N ASP A 134 -4.27 -12.22 4.49
CA ASP A 134 -4.05 -10.76 4.60
C ASP A 134 -2.99 -10.24 3.63
N ALA A 135 -1.88 -10.97 3.46
CA ALA A 135 -0.89 -10.67 2.43
C ALA A 135 -1.49 -10.82 1.02
N ALA A 136 -2.23 -11.90 0.79
CA ALA A 136 -2.91 -12.13 -0.49
C ALA A 136 -3.91 -11.01 -0.82
N TRP A 137 -4.67 -10.52 0.18
CA TRP A 137 -5.56 -9.37 0.05
C TRP A 137 -4.80 -8.11 -0.34
N SER A 138 -3.70 -7.80 0.34
CA SER A 138 -2.90 -6.60 0.05
C SER A 138 -2.39 -6.60 -1.38
N ILE A 139 -1.80 -7.73 -1.83
CA ILE A 139 -1.24 -7.90 -3.17
C ILE A 139 -2.35 -7.82 -4.23
N ALA A 140 -3.43 -8.59 -4.05
CA ALA A 140 -4.56 -8.60 -4.95
C ALA A 140 -5.23 -7.23 -5.06
N SER A 141 -5.41 -6.55 -3.94
CA SER A 141 -6.02 -5.22 -3.90
C SER A 141 -5.15 -4.17 -4.57
N LEU A 142 -3.83 -4.28 -4.50
CA LEU A 142 -2.94 -3.35 -5.19
C LEU A 142 -2.99 -3.54 -6.71
N ALA A 143 -3.00 -4.79 -7.19
CA ALA A 143 -3.01 -5.12 -8.64
C ALA A 143 -4.17 -4.48 -9.43
N LEU A 144 -5.31 -4.25 -8.77
CA LEU A 144 -6.48 -3.58 -9.34
C LEU A 144 -6.28 -2.09 -9.69
N TYR A 145 -5.17 -1.49 -9.25
CA TYR A 145 -4.87 -0.06 -9.38
C TYR A 145 -3.61 0.22 -10.19
N HIS A 146 -3.09 -0.77 -10.92
CA HIS A 146 -1.96 -0.54 -11.82
C HIS A 146 -2.33 0.54 -12.87
N PRO A 147 -1.49 1.57 -13.11
CA PRO A 147 -1.84 2.74 -13.94
C PRO A 147 -2.21 2.42 -15.39
N LYS A 148 -1.53 1.44 -16.02
CA LYS A 148 -1.78 1.03 -17.41
C LYS A 148 -2.48 -0.31 -17.59
N GLN A 149 -2.14 -1.30 -16.76
CA GLN A 149 -2.60 -2.69 -16.88
C GLN A 149 -3.20 -3.18 -15.56
N PRO A 150 -4.36 -2.64 -15.10
CA PRO A 150 -5.01 -3.15 -13.91
C PRO A 150 -5.39 -4.63 -14.09
N ASP A 151 -5.10 -5.46 -13.09
CA ASP A 151 -5.30 -6.91 -13.16
C ASP A 151 -6.32 -7.39 -12.11
N ALA A 152 -7.37 -8.08 -12.57
CA ALA A 152 -8.39 -8.67 -11.72
C ALA A 152 -8.08 -10.12 -11.31
N LYS A 153 -7.17 -10.82 -11.99
CA LYS A 153 -6.94 -12.26 -11.79
C LYS A 153 -6.52 -12.58 -10.37
N LEU A 154 -5.60 -11.80 -9.81
CA LEU A 154 -5.15 -11.97 -8.42
C LEU A 154 -6.29 -11.74 -7.42
N ALA A 155 -7.17 -10.77 -7.69
CA ALA A 155 -8.32 -10.48 -6.85
C ALA A 155 -9.39 -11.56 -6.92
N VAL A 156 -9.71 -12.08 -8.10
CA VAL A 156 -10.64 -13.20 -8.27
C VAL A 156 -10.10 -14.46 -7.59
N LYS A 157 -8.81 -14.77 -7.79
CA LYS A 157 -8.16 -15.91 -7.13
C LYS A 157 -8.24 -15.81 -5.61
N TYR A 158 -7.97 -14.63 -5.05
CA TYR A 158 -8.12 -14.38 -3.62
C TYR A 158 -9.55 -14.63 -3.13
N LEU A 159 -10.55 -14.11 -3.85
CA LEU A 159 -11.95 -14.25 -3.49
C LEU A 159 -12.40 -15.72 -3.50
N GLN A 160 -12.03 -16.47 -4.53
CA GLN A 160 -12.32 -17.90 -4.65
C GLN A 160 -11.66 -18.71 -3.52
N GLU A 161 -10.41 -18.38 -3.17
CA GLU A 161 -9.74 -19.05 -2.07
C GLU A 161 -10.42 -18.77 -0.73
N ARG A 162 -10.84 -17.53 -0.50
CA ARG A 162 -11.60 -17.14 0.70
C ARG A 162 -12.97 -17.80 0.76
N GLU A 163 -13.66 -17.94 -0.37
CA GLU A 163 -14.93 -18.65 -0.50
C GLU A 163 -14.78 -20.14 -0.14
N ARG A 164 -13.75 -20.82 -0.66
CA ARG A 164 -13.44 -22.23 -0.32
C ARG A 164 -13.21 -22.42 1.18
N GLN A 165 -12.61 -21.44 1.83
CA GLN A 165 -12.42 -21.40 3.28
C GLN A 165 -13.69 -21.00 4.06
N ARG A 166 -14.84 -20.90 3.39
CA ARG A 166 -16.15 -20.48 3.93
C ARG A 166 -16.10 -19.11 4.62
N GLY A 167 -15.26 -18.20 4.10
CA GLY A 167 -15.14 -16.85 4.62
C GLY A 167 -16.45 -16.08 4.52
N SER A 168 -16.92 -15.53 5.63
CA SER A 168 -18.06 -14.61 5.67
C SER A 168 -17.65 -13.18 5.33
N ALA A 169 -18.63 -12.31 5.05
CA ALA A 169 -18.35 -10.88 4.93
C ALA A 169 -17.75 -10.34 6.24
N PRO A 170 -16.74 -9.44 6.19
CA PRO A 170 -16.23 -8.81 7.40
C PRO A 170 -17.35 -8.14 8.20
N SER A 171 -17.32 -8.29 9.53
CA SER A 171 -18.34 -7.75 10.44
C SER A 171 -18.16 -6.26 10.73
N ALA A 172 -16.91 -5.83 10.93
CA ALA A 172 -16.58 -4.44 11.20
C ALA A 172 -16.95 -3.54 10.01
N LYS A 173 -17.72 -2.47 10.25
CA LYS A 173 -18.25 -1.56 9.22
C LYS A 173 -17.18 -1.07 8.24
N LEU A 174 -16.01 -0.67 8.74
CA LEU A 174 -14.91 -0.19 7.91
C LEU A 174 -14.34 -1.30 7.01
N ALA A 175 -14.09 -2.49 7.56
CA ALA A 175 -13.61 -3.64 6.81
C ALA A 175 -14.66 -4.13 5.78
N ARG A 176 -15.94 -4.11 6.15
CA ARG A 176 -17.07 -4.43 5.28
C ARG A 176 -17.12 -3.49 4.08
N ASN A 177 -16.98 -2.18 4.31
CA ASN A 177 -16.94 -1.18 3.24
C ASN A 177 -15.73 -1.34 2.33
N ALA A 178 -14.53 -1.54 2.91
CA ALA A 178 -13.33 -1.82 2.12
C ALA A 178 -13.50 -3.09 1.26
N TYR A 179 -14.16 -4.11 1.81
CA TYR A 179 -14.42 -5.36 1.08
C TYR A 179 -15.44 -5.19 -0.04
N LYS A 180 -16.51 -4.40 0.18
CA LYS A 180 -17.43 -4.00 -0.90
C LYS A 180 -16.69 -3.25 -2.01
N THR A 181 -15.90 -2.25 -1.67
CA THR A 181 -15.12 -1.47 -2.65
C THR A 181 -14.18 -2.36 -3.46
N PHE A 182 -13.52 -3.32 -2.80
CA PHE A 182 -12.68 -4.30 -3.48
C PHE A 182 -13.46 -5.14 -4.50
N LEU A 183 -14.58 -5.75 -4.12
CA LEU A 183 -15.42 -6.52 -5.05
C LEU A 183 -15.91 -5.68 -6.24
N LEU A 184 -16.38 -4.45 -5.97
CA LEU A 184 -16.81 -3.53 -7.02
C LEU A 184 -15.68 -3.19 -7.98
N ARG A 185 -14.47 -2.95 -7.46
CA ARG A 185 -13.29 -2.67 -8.28
C ARG A 185 -12.85 -3.90 -9.08
N THR A 186 -12.81 -5.08 -8.47
CA THR A 186 -12.49 -6.35 -9.14
C THR A 186 -13.42 -6.60 -10.31
N ARG A 187 -14.73 -6.47 -10.11
CA ARG A 187 -15.72 -6.55 -11.19
C ARG A 187 -15.43 -5.55 -12.31
N ALA A 188 -15.19 -4.28 -11.96
CA ALA A 188 -14.97 -3.23 -12.93
C ALA A 188 -13.72 -3.47 -13.78
N VAL A 189 -12.63 -3.93 -13.16
CA VAL A 189 -11.38 -4.28 -13.85
C VAL A 189 -11.58 -5.52 -14.74
N ALA A 190 -12.17 -6.60 -14.21
CA ALA A 190 -12.47 -7.80 -14.99
C ALA A 190 -13.31 -7.49 -16.23
N ALA A 191 -14.38 -6.69 -16.08
CA ALA A 191 -15.21 -6.27 -17.21
C ALA A 191 -14.46 -5.41 -18.23
N THR A 192 -13.53 -4.55 -17.79
CA THR A 192 -12.71 -3.72 -18.67
C THR A 192 -11.68 -4.55 -19.43
N ASN A 193 -11.18 -5.64 -18.81
CA ASN A 193 -10.25 -6.58 -19.41
C ASN A 193 -10.94 -7.67 -20.27
N ASN A 194 -12.25 -7.55 -20.55
CA ASN A 194 -13.07 -8.55 -21.24
C ASN A 194 -13.14 -9.93 -20.55
N GLU A 195 -12.89 -9.99 -19.24
CA GLU A 195 -13.02 -11.19 -18.42
C GLU A 195 -14.46 -11.32 -17.90
N HIS A 196 -15.42 -11.50 -18.81
CA HIS A 196 -16.86 -11.46 -18.49
C HIS A 196 -17.29 -12.52 -17.47
N GLU A 197 -16.71 -13.72 -17.53
CA GLU A 197 -16.98 -14.80 -16.57
C GLU A 197 -16.56 -14.42 -15.14
N ASN A 198 -15.34 -13.87 -15.00
CA ASN A 198 -14.85 -13.37 -13.72
C ASN A 198 -15.74 -12.24 -13.18
N ALA A 199 -16.14 -11.31 -14.05
CA ALA A 199 -17.02 -10.22 -13.65
C ALA A 199 -18.41 -10.73 -13.19
N ALA A 200 -18.97 -11.73 -13.86
CA ALA A 200 -20.24 -12.36 -13.49
C ALA A 200 -20.14 -13.10 -12.16
N TRP A 201 -19.07 -13.87 -11.96
CA TRP A 201 -18.82 -14.58 -10.70
C TRP A 201 -18.70 -13.60 -9.51
N VAL A 202 -17.98 -12.48 -9.67
CA VAL A 202 -17.86 -11.45 -8.63
C VAL A 202 -19.20 -10.81 -8.27
N ILE A 203 -20.14 -10.67 -9.23
CA ILE A 203 -21.49 -10.19 -8.94
C ILE A 203 -22.24 -11.17 -8.03
N GLN A 204 -22.22 -12.46 -8.38
CA GLN A 204 -22.88 -13.51 -7.58
C GLN A 204 -22.30 -13.58 -6.18
N GLU A 205 -20.97 -13.48 -6.04
CA GLU A 205 -20.30 -13.50 -4.75
C GLU A 205 -20.65 -12.27 -3.89
N TYR A 206 -20.78 -11.10 -4.50
CA TYR A 206 -21.24 -9.89 -3.81
C TYR A 206 -22.66 -10.06 -3.26
N GLU A 207 -23.58 -10.54 -4.08
CA GLU A 207 -24.98 -10.78 -3.70
C GLU A 207 -25.08 -11.82 -2.59
N ARG A 208 -24.32 -12.92 -2.68
CA ARG A 208 -24.26 -13.96 -1.65
C ARG A 208 -23.77 -13.41 -0.30
N LEU A 209 -22.75 -12.56 -0.30
CA LEU A 209 -22.13 -12.04 0.92
C LEU A 209 -22.93 -10.91 1.58
N PHE A 210 -23.67 -10.12 0.80
CA PHE A 210 -24.30 -8.89 1.28
C PHE A 210 -25.82 -8.88 1.21
N GLY A 211 -26.44 -9.81 0.48
CA GLY A 211 -27.89 -9.89 0.30
C GLY A 211 -28.45 -8.72 -0.52
N GLU A 212 -27.61 -8.02 -1.27
CA GLU A 212 -27.99 -6.86 -2.09
C GLU A 212 -27.30 -6.94 -3.45
N SER A 213 -27.98 -6.45 -4.50
CA SER A 213 -27.41 -6.38 -5.84
C SER A 213 -26.38 -5.27 -5.96
N ILE A 214 -25.40 -5.45 -6.85
CA ILE A 214 -24.40 -4.41 -7.10
C ILE A 214 -25.11 -3.20 -7.73
N PRO A 215 -24.97 -1.98 -7.16
CA PRO A 215 -25.59 -0.80 -7.72
C PRO A 215 -25.15 -0.56 -9.17
N PRO A 216 -26.06 -0.14 -10.06
CA PRO A 216 -25.72 0.18 -11.45
C PRO A 216 -24.68 1.31 -11.49
N ARG A 217 -23.75 1.24 -12.47
CA ARG A 217 -22.59 2.15 -12.64
C ARG A 217 -22.93 3.64 -12.45
N ASN A 218 -24.13 4.06 -12.81
CA ASN A 218 -24.59 5.46 -12.75
C ASN A 218 -24.70 6.04 -11.33
N ARG A 219 -24.62 5.24 -10.26
CA ARG A 219 -24.62 5.74 -8.87
C ARG A 219 -23.24 5.85 -8.23
N LEU A 220 -22.17 5.33 -8.85
CA LEU A 220 -20.81 5.36 -8.31
C LEU A 220 -19.95 6.51 -8.86
N ALA A 221 -20.49 7.34 -9.75
CA ALA A 221 -19.79 8.49 -10.36
C ALA A 221 -19.64 9.71 -9.42
N ILE A 222 -20.04 9.60 -8.15
CA ILE A 222 -19.93 10.67 -7.16
C ILE A 222 -18.97 10.22 -6.06
N ALA A 223 -17.66 10.30 -6.31
CA ALA A 223 -16.59 10.43 -5.30
C ALA A 223 -15.17 10.36 -5.90
N VAL A 224 -14.97 10.62 -7.20
CA VAL A 224 -13.64 10.87 -7.76
C VAL A 224 -13.74 12.06 -8.70
N ARG A 225 -13.59 13.26 -8.14
CA ARG A 225 -13.23 14.50 -8.84
C ARG A 225 -12.08 15.13 -8.08
#